data_AF-V9DDS9-F1
#
_entry.id   AF-V9DDS9-F1
#
_cell.length_a   1.000
_cell.length_b   1.000
_cell.length_c   1.000
_cell.angle_alpha   90.00
_cell.angle_beta   90.00
_cell.angle_gamma   90.00
#
_symmetry.space_group_name_H-M   'P 1'
#
loop_
_entity.id
_entity.type
_entity.pdbx_description
1 polymer ?
#
loop_
_entity_poly.entity_id
_entity_poly.type
_entity_poly.pdbx_seq_one_letter_code
_entity_poly.pdbx_strand_id
1 'polypeptide(L)'
;MATPPPSSTTIPVLLLKTRSQPHDAYEEYFSDFRGRRGGGNATNNGAEASPLVFLPEFVPVLEHRPNSENSARLVKLLSEGRLSEQYGGMIFTSQRAVEAWADVVKRVEGETQTETDTPTGTKTRPPQTNAASTQDTTGSGTTSVADDDTGARDSKETGTGAGTDTDTDADATRPLIDDDFTFPLYTVGPATSRALNTLIAESAATVPSSQFARLRPAVFGEHTGNGDKLAQYILAHYNTLHSQRVYTFYEAPRLPFTPLLGSTRGQRVDKDDARLRKKPLLFLVGEQRRDIIPNTLTDKDGRLPPAERIPVDELEVYATAVVESVEEDLRDRLSSFFDAAGRNVSLPVVVVVFSPQGCESMLRALGFIDEEKNLTPLASRRWTGEQSDDPTSKDSARSESQHRRYIVVTIGPTTRDHLKATYGFDADVCAAKPSPEGVGAGLVEFLTQNHIL
;
A
#
# COMPACT_ATOMS: atom_id res chain seq x y z
N MET A 1 22.25 -0.91 -10.62
CA MET A 1 23.65 -1.16 -11.05
C MET A 1 23.60 -2.01 -12.31
N ALA A 2 24.60 -1.95 -13.19
CA ALA A 2 24.63 -2.84 -14.34
C ALA A 2 24.96 -4.28 -13.88
N THR A 3 24.19 -5.26 -14.35
CA THR A 3 24.40 -6.68 -14.06
C THR A 3 25.72 -7.14 -14.69
N PRO A 4 26.60 -7.88 -14.00
CA PRO A 4 27.79 -8.45 -14.62
C PRO A 4 27.39 -9.46 -15.71
N PRO A 5 28.16 -9.61 -16.80
CA PRO A 5 27.84 -10.55 -17.86
C PRO A 5 27.83 -12.00 -17.33
N PRO A 6 26.91 -12.86 -17.80
CA PRO A 6 26.79 -14.22 -17.32
C PRO A 6 28.03 -15.04 -17.68
N SER A 7 28.77 -15.50 -16.66
CA SER A 7 29.80 -16.51 -16.84
C SER A 7 29.15 -17.87 -17.16
N SER A 8 29.94 -18.81 -17.67
CA SER A 8 29.53 -20.19 -17.99
C SER A 8 29.14 -21.06 -16.77
N THR A 9 28.90 -20.43 -15.62
CA THR A 9 28.45 -21.02 -14.34
C THR A 9 27.27 -20.27 -13.71
N THR A 10 26.68 -19.28 -14.40
CA THR A 10 25.51 -18.54 -13.90
C THR A 10 24.23 -19.07 -14.53
N ILE A 11 23.23 -19.41 -13.71
CA ILE A 11 21.85 -19.68 -14.15
C ILE A 11 20.99 -18.45 -13.80
N PRO A 12 20.39 -17.76 -14.80
CA PRO A 12 19.39 -16.72 -14.54
C PRO A 12 18.10 -17.33 -13.97
N VAL A 13 17.52 -16.64 -12.97
CA VAL A 13 16.29 -17.04 -12.29
C VAL A 13 15.29 -15.88 -12.36
N LEU A 14 14.38 -15.94 -13.34
CA LEU A 14 13.37 -14.92 -13.58
C LEU A 14 12.18 -15.13 -12.64
N LEU A 15 12.05 -14.24 -11.66
CA LEU A 15 11.01 -14.22 -10.65
C LEU A 15 9.80 -13.42 -11.17
N LEU A 16 8.72 -14.11 -11.55
CA LEU A 16 7.51 -13.48 -12.09
C LEU A 16 6.63 -12.89 -10.97
N LYS A 17 7.19 -11.89 -10.27
CA LYS A 17 6.61 -11.13 -9.16
C LYS A 17 7.27 -9.75 -9.06
N THR A 18 6.57 -8.81 -8.44
CA THR A 18 7.14 -7.52 -8.02
C THR A 18 8.08 -7.74 -6.83
N ARG A 19 9.26 -7.10 -6.84
CA ARG A 19 10.25 -7.16 -5.74
C ARG A 19 9.69 -6.53 -4.47
N SER A 20 9.78 -7.23 -3.35
CA SER A 20 9.50 -6.72 -2.01
C SER A 20 10.51 -5.63 -1.62
N GLN A 21 10.08 -4.68 -0.78
CA GLN A 21 10.93 -3.59 -0.30
C GLN A 21 10.92 -3.55 1.24
N PRO A 22 12.04 -3.24 1.91
CA PRO A 22 13.36 -2.93 1.32
C PRO A 22 14.11 -4.17 0.78
N HIS A 23 13.85 -5.35 1.34
CA HIS A 23 14.50 -6.61 0.99
C HIS A 23 13.49 -7.65 0.48
N ASP A 24 13.96 -8.64 -0.29
CA ASP A 24 13.14 -9.73 -0.82
C ASP A 24 13.81 -11.08 -0.55
N ALA A 25 13.14 -11.94 0.23
CA ALA A 25 13.69 -13.23 0.65
C ALA A 25 14.03 -14.18 -0.53
N TYR A 26 13.45 -13.98 -1.72
CA TYR A 26 13.84 -14.74 -2.92
C TYR A 26 15.15 -14.21 -3.53
N GLU A 27 15.38 -12.90 -3.47
CA GLU A 27 16.63 -12.28 -3.94
C GLU A 27 17.80 -12.72 -3.06
N GLU A 28 17.63 -12.63 -1.74
CA GLU A 28 18.61 -13.08 -0.73
C GLU A 28 18.94 -14.57 -0.92
N TYR A 29 17.92 -15.44 -0.88
CA TYR A 29 18.10 -16.89 -0.98
C TYR A 29 18.80 -17.34 -2.26
N PHE A 30 18.42 -16.80 -3.43
CA PHE A 30 19.05 -17.19 -4.69
C PHE A 30 20.44 -16.55 -4.87
N SER A 31 20.66 -15.32 -4.41
CA SER A 31 21.97 -14.65 -4.50
C SER A 31 23.06 -15.32 -3.66
N ASP A 32 22.69 -15.95 -2.54
CA ASP A 32 23.61 -16.70 -1.67
C ASP A 32 23.88 -18.14 -2.12
N PHE A 33 23.09 -18.70 -3.03
CA PHE A 33 23.23 -20.10 -3.45
C PHE A 33 24.54 -20.38 -4.20
N ARG A 34 25.28 -21.41 -3.76
CA ARG A 34 26.52 -21.89 -4.42
C ARG A 34 26.46 -23.41 -4.62
N GLY A 35 26.06 -23.84 -5.81
CA GLY A 35 26.09 -25.26 -6.21
C GLY A 35 27.47 -25.70 -6.69
N ARG A 36 27.72 -27.01 -6.77
CA ARG A 36 28.82 -27.57 -7.59
C ARG A 36 28.21 -28.32 -8.77
N ARG A 37 28.78 -28.14 -9.96
CA ARG A 37 28.43 -28.93 -11.15
C ARG A 37 29.03 -30.33 -11.02
N GLY A 38 28.22 -31.37 -11.19
CA GLY A 38 28.57 -32.76 -10.97
C GLY A 38 29.56 -33.30 -12.01
N GLY A 39 30.76 -33.65 -11.55
CA GLY A 39 31.70 -34.48 -12.30
C GLY A 39 31.57 -35.94 -11.88
N GLY A 40 31.30 -36.85 -12.83
CA GLY A 40 31.37 -38.29 -12.57
C GLY A 40 32.80 -38.73 -12.27
N ASN A 41 33.03 -39.42 -11.15
CA ASN A 41 34.27 -40.08 -10.74
C ASN A 41 35.59 -39.38 -11.16
N ALA A 42 35.75 -38.11 -10.77
CA ALA A 42 36.99 -37.36 -10.99
C ALA A 42 38.10 -37.80 -10.01
N THR A 43 38.74 -38.96 -10.27
CA THR A 43 40.02 -39.30 -9.64
C THR A 43 41.11 -38.33 -10.10
N ASN A 44 41.66 -37.56 -9.17
CA ASN A 44 42.92 -36.82 -9.29
C ASN A 44 43.14 -36.01 -10.58
N ASN A 45 42.64 -34.77 -10.62
CA ASN A 45 43.48 -33.61 -11.01
C ASN A 45 42.84 -32.28 -10.58
N GLY A 46 43.67 -31.32 -10.18
CA GLY A 46 43.25 -30.09 -9.50
C GLY A 46 42.76 -28.98 -10.42
N ALA A 47 41.60 -29.18 -11.06
CA ALA A 47 40.82 -28.09 -11.65
C ALA A 47 39.68 -27.73 -10.70
N GLU A 48 39.72 -26.53 -10.10
CA GLU A 48 38.62 -26.05 -9.27
C GLU A 48 37.41 -25.74 -10.15
N ALA A 49 36.39 -26.61 -10.10
CA ALA A 49 35.13 -26.37 -10.77
C ALA A 49 34.40 -25.20 -10.09
N SER A 50 34.45 -24.02 -10.72
CA SER A 50 33.76 -22.80 -10.27
C SER A 50 32.30 -23.10 -9.90
N PRO A 51 31.83 -22.61 -8.74
CA PRO A 51 30.49 -22.93 -8.25
C PRO A 51 29.41 -22.38 -9.19
N LEU A 52 28.30 -23.10 -9.28
CA LEU A 52 27.11 -22.64 -9.98
C LEU A 52 26.38 -21.61 -9.11
N VAL A 53 26.07 -20.47 -9.71
CA VAL A 53 25.45 -19.30 -9.06
C VAL A 53 24.09 -19.04 -9.70
N PHE A 54 23.07 -18.76 -8.89
CA PHE A 54 21.80 -18.23 -9.39
C PHE A 54 21.86 -16.71 -9.45
N LEU A 55 21.31 -16.15 -10.52
CA LEU A 55 21.15 -14.70 -10.71
C LEU A 55 19.64 -14.37 -10.70
N PRO A 56 19.06 -13.96 -9.56
CA PRO A 56 17.65 -13.60 -9.49
C PRO A 56 17.39 -12.25 -10.18
N GLU A 57 16.41 -12.20 -11.07
CA GLU A 57 15.85 -10.95 -11.60
C GLU A 57 14.32 -10.94 -11.47
N PHE A 58 13.74 -9.76 -11.24
CA PHE A 58 12.31 -9.59 -11.05
C PHE A 58 11.61 -9.11 -12.33
N VAL A 59 10.53 -9.78 -12.70
CA VAL A 59 9.61 -9.38 -13.79
C VAL A 59 8.24 -9.09 -13.15
N PRO A 60 7.84 -7.82 -12.98
CA PRO A 60 6.58 -7.46 -12.32
C PRO A 60 5.36 -7.87 -13.17
N VAL A 61 4.71 -8.98 -12.80
CA VAL A 61 3.48 -9.43 -13.48
C VAL A 61 2.26 -8.56 -13.17
N LEU A 62 2.20 -8.01 -11.95
CA LEU A 62 1.05 -7.27 -11.44
C LEU A 62 1.46 -5.86 -11.05
N GLU A 63 0.70 -4.88 -11.53
CA GLU A 63 0.76 -3.49 -11.10
C GLU A 63 -0.48 -3.12 -10.31
N HIS A 64 -0.32 -2.20 -9.37
CA HIS A 64 -1.42 -1.64 -8.59
C HIS A 64 -1.61 -0.19 -9.00
N ARG A 65 -2.53 0.07 -9.94
CA ARG A 65 -2.87 1.43 -10.37
C ARG A 65 -3.83 2.04 -9.34
N PRO A 66 -3.52 3.19 -8.70
CA PRO A 66 -4.43 3.83 -7.76
C PRO A 66 -5.68 4.33 -8.51
N ASN A 67 -6.86 4.22 -7.89
CA ASN A 67 -8.09 4.74 -8.48
C ASN A 67 -8.15 6.26 -8.26
N SER A 68 -7.66 7.03 -9.24
CA SER A 68 -7.56 8.49 -9.15
C SER A 68 -8.87 9.21 -8.84
N GLU A 69 -10.01 8.70 -9.33
CA GLU A 69 -11.34 9.29 -9.08
C GLU A 69 -11.75 9.10 -7.61
N ASN A 70 -11.69 7.86 -7.11
CA ASN A 70 -12.03 7.55 -5.73
C ASN A 70 -11.03 8.17 -4.73
N SER A 71 -9.74 8.23 -5.06
CA SER A 71 -8.75 8.95 -4.25
C SER A 71 -8.99 10.46 -4.26
N ALA A 72 -9.42 11.08 -5.37
CA ALA A 72 -9.81 12.49 -5.38
C ALA A 72 -11.08 12.75 -4.54
N ARG A 73 -12.06 11.83 -4.55
CA ARG A 73 -13.21 11.86 -3.65
C ARG A 73 -12.77 11.77 -2.18
N LEU A 74 -11.78 10.94 -1.85
CA LEU A 74 -11.25 10.82 -0.49
C LEU A 74 -10.47 12.06 -0.03
N VAL A 75 -9.62 12.64 -0.90
CA VAL A 75 -8.94 13.93 -0.65
C VAL A 75 -9.97 14.98 -0.26
N LYS A 76 -11.03 15.13 -1.06
CA LYS A 76 -12.12 16.08 -0.79
C LYS A 76 -12.88 15.79 0.51
N LEU A 77 -13.18 14.52 0.83
CA LEU A 77 -13.86 14.16 2.07
C LEU A 77 -13.02 14.44 3.32
N LEU A 78 -11.70 14.32 3.21
CA LEU A 78 -10.76 14.58 4.30
C LEU A 78 -10.45 16.09 4.45
N SER A 79 -10.28 16.84 3.35
CA SER A 79 -10.03 18.28 3.39
C SER A 79 -11.25 19.10 3.81
N GLU A 80 -12.47 18.71 3.39
CA GLU A 80 -13.72 19.29 3.90
C GLU A 80 -14.00 18.89 5.37
N GLY A 81 -13.24 17.96 5.97
CA GLY A 81 -13.45 17.43 7.33
C GLY A 81 -14.64 16.48 7.48
N ARG A 82 -15.36 16.20 6.39
CA ARG A 82 -16.66 15.50 6.39
C ARG A 82 -16.55 13.97 6.47
N LEU A 83 -15.33 13.44 6.50
CA LEU A 83 -15.08 12.00 6.65
C LEU A 83 -15.66 11.45 7.95
N SER A 84 -15.47 12.13 9.09
CA SER A 84 -16.04 11.76 10.39
C SER A 84 -17.53 12.08 10.50
N GLU A 85 -18.07 13.02 9.73
CA GLU A 85 -19.51 13.26 9.67
C GLU A 85 -20.24 12.07 9.04
N GLN A 86 -19.75 11.63 7.87
CA GLN A 86 -20.36 10.58 7.07
C GLN A 86 -20.06 9.18 7.60
N TYR A 87 -18.82 8.92 8.03
CA TYR A 87 -18.36 7.59 8.41
C TYR A 87 -18.02 7.51 9.90
N GLY A 88 -18.31 6.35 10.50
CA GLY A 88 -18.00 6.03 11.89
C GLY A 88 -16.66 5.31 12.08
N GLY A 89 -15.85 5.21 11.03
CA GLY A 89 -14.61 4.45 11.00
C GLY A 89 -14.29 3.94 9.60
N MET A 90 -13.12 3.32 9.44
CA MET A 90 -12.64 2.77 8.17
C MET A 90 -12.16 1.32 8.32
N ILE A 91 -12.13 0.57 7.22
CA ILE A 91 -11.69 -0.83 7.16
C ILE A 91 -10.60 -0.98 6.09
N PHE A 92 -9.54 -1.73 6.42
CA PHE A 92 -8.38 -2.01 5.57
C PHE A 92 -8.02 -3.50 5.61
N THR A 93 -8.24 -4.23 4.52
CA THR A 93 -7.83 -5.65 4.36
C THR A 93 -6.49 -5.83 3.63
N SER A 94 -5.93 -4.74 3.08
CA SER A 94 -4.79 -4.77 2.16
C SER A 94 -3.80 -3.64 2.45
N GLN A 95 -2.50 -3.93 2.38
CA GLN A 95 -1.44 -2.90 2.45
C GLN A 95 -1.58 -1.88 1.31
N ARG A 96 -2.06 -2.27 0.12
CA ARG A 96 -2.26 -1.34 -1.00
C ARG A 96 -3.38 -0.32 -0.74
N ALA A 97 -4.38 -0.68 0.06
CA ALA A 97 -5.40 0.27 0.52
C ALA A 97 -4.82 1.27 1.52
N VAL A 98 -3.86 0.85 2.36
CA VAL A 98 -3.12 1.76 3.27
C VAL A 98 -2.20 2.68 2.49
N GLU A 99 -1.50 2.19 1.48
CA GLU A 99 -0.61 3.00 0.62
C GLU A 99 -1.41 4.06 -0.17
N ALA A 100 -2.55 3.67 -0.77
CA ALA A 100 -3.46 4.62 -1.42
C ALA A 100 -4.05 5.67 -0.46
N TRP A 101 -4.34 5.27 0.80
CA TRP A 101 -4.79 6.21 1.83
C TRP A 101 -3.67 7.14 2.32
N ALA A 102 -2.44 6.65 2.47
CA ALA A 102 -1.28 7.46 2.84
C ALA A 102 -0.99 8.55 1.81
N ASP A 103 -1.16 8.25 0.51
CA ASP A 103 -1.06 9.23 -0.56
C ASP A 103 -2.20 10.28 -0.52
N VAL A 104 -3.45 9.88 -0.23
CA VAL A 104 -4.57 10.81 0.02
C VAL A 104 -4.27 11.77 1.17
N VAL A 105 -3.78 11.25 2.30
CA VAL A 105 -3.43 12.06 3.48
C VAL A 105 -2.31 13.05 3.13
N LYS A 106 -1.25 12.59 2.45
CA LYS A 106 -0.11 13.43 2.04
C LYS A 106 -0.50 14.51 1.04
N ARG A 107 -1.47 14.26 0.15
CA ARG A 107 -2.04 15.30 -0.73
C ARG A 107 -2.76 16.38 0.07
N VAL A 108 -3.65 16.04 0.99
CA VAL A 108 -4.37 17.03 1.83
C VAL A 108 -3.41 17.83 2.72
N GLU A 109 -2.40 17.17 3.29
CA GLU A 109 -1.39 17.84 4.13
C GLU A 109 -0.47 18.78 3.30
N GLY A 110 -0.16 18.44 2.05
CA GLY A 110 0.60 19.29 1.12
C GLY A 110 -0.21 20.46 0.54
N GLU A 111 -1.48 20.23 0.18
CA GLU A 111 -2.41 21.29 -0.24
C GLU A 111 -2.53 22.37 0.86
N THR A 112 -2.67 21.94 2.12
CA THR A 112 -2.76 22.81 3.30
C THR A 112 -1.51 23.71 3.50
N GLN A 113 -0.34 23.32 2.99
CA GLN A 113 0.89 24.15 3.06
C GLN A 113 0.96 25.20 1.94
N THR A 114 0.18 25.06 0.87
CA THR A 114 0.31 25.91 -0.33
C THR A 114 -0.52 27.19 -0.23
N GLU A 115 -1.63 27.20 0.52
CA GLU A 115 -2.50 28.38 0.64
C GLU A 115 -1.95 29.46 1.59
N THR A 116 -0.96 29.17 2.44
CA THR A 116 -0.40 30.14 3.40
C THR A 116 0.58 31.15 2.80
N ASP A 117 1.22 30.85 1.66
CA ASP A 117 2.21 31.73 1.01
C ASP A 117 1.61 32.52 -0.16
N THR A 118 0.68 33.45 0.14
CA THR A 118 0.22 34.46 -0.82
C THR A 118 0.97 35.79 -0.60
N PRO A 119 1.99 36.13 -1.41
CA PRO A 119 2.70 37.40 -1.30
C PRO A 119 1.83 38.56 -1.80
N THR A 120 1.39 39.42 -0.88
CA THR A 120 0.63 40.65 -1.18
C THR A 120 1.34 41.51 -2.22
N GLY A 121 0.67 41.75 -3.36
CA GLY A 121 1.34 42.06 -4.63
C GLY A 121 2.05 43.41 -4.74
N THR A 122 3.27 43.38 -5.28
CA THR A 122 4.10 44.56 -5.55
C THR A 122 3.71 45.24 -6.87
N LYS A 123 2.86 46.28 -6.83
CA LYS A 123 2.65 47.15 -8.00
C LYS A 123 3.89 48.02 -8.28
N THR A 124 4.33 48.00 -9.53
CA THR A 124 5.58 48.63 -10.01
C THR A 124 5.55 50.16 -9.92
N ARG A 125 6.66 50.77 -9.49
CA ARG A 125 6.94 52.21 -9.72
C ARG A 125 8.46 52.46 -9.83
N PRO A 126 8.95 53.15 -10.89
CA PRO A 126 10.36 53.54 -11.01
C PRO A 126 10.79 54.69 -10.06
N PRO A 127 12.10 54.90 -9.85
CA PRO A 127 12.63 55.85 -8.86
C PRO A 127 12.74 57.28 -9.38
N GLN A 128 12.66 58.26 -8.46
CA GLN A 128 13.20 59.61 -8.63
C GLN A 128 13.82 60.11 -7.32
N THR A 129 14.90 60.89 -7.44
CA THR A 129 15.65 61.51 -6.34
C THR A 129 15.39 63.03 -6.28
N ASN A 130 16.01 63.68 -5.30
CA ASN A 130 16.19 65.15 -5.15
C ASN A 130 15.01 65.95 -4.54
N ALA A 131 15.17 66.22 -3.24
CA ALA A 131 15.45 67.54 -2.66
C ALA A 131 14.50 68.75 -2.83
N ALA A 132 14.62 69.65 -1.83
CA ALA A 132 14.28 71.08 -1.84
C ALA A 132 12.82 71.53 -1.55
N SER A 133 12.64 71.90 -0.26
CA SER A 133 12.20 73.23 0.21
C SER A 133 10.74 73.74 0.13
N THR A 134 10.43 74.50 1.19
CA THR A 134 9.54 75.68 1.30
C THR A 134 8.01 75.54 1.42
N GLN A 135 7.57 75.81 2.66
CA GLN A 135 6.63 76.88 3.05
C GLN A 135 5.12 76.61 3.23
N ASP A 136 4.62 77.30 4.28
CA ASP A 136 3.29 77.89 4.45
C ASP A 136 2.03 77.00 4.57
N THR A 137 1.00 77.38 5.35
CA THR A 137 0.94 78.00 6.71
C THR A 137 -0.49 77.78 7.27
N THR A 138 -0.77 78.27 8.49
CA THR A 138 -2.09 78.34 9.15
C THR A 138 -2.62 77.02 9.75
N GLY A 139 -3.22 77.01 10.95
CA GLY A 139 -3.23 78.06 11.97
C GLY A 139 -4.31 77.91 13.06
N SER A 140 -3.92 78.06 14.33
CA SER A 140 -4.78 77.99 15.54
C SER A 140 -5.39 76.59 15.80
N GLY A 141 -5.66 76.12 17.02
CA GLY A 141 -5.54 76.61 18.40
C GLY A 141 -6.21 75.55 19.33
N THR A 142 -6.06 75.47 20.65
CA THR A 142 -5.41 76.30 21.68
C THR A 142 -5.31 75.47 22.99
N THR A 143 -4.32 75.76 23.85
CA THR A 143 -4.29 75.69 25.35
C THR A 143 -5.33 74.83 26.14
N SER A 144 -5.01 74.17 27.26
CA SER A 144 -3.79 74.05 28.08
C SER A 144 -4.01 73.17 29.34
N VAL A 145 -2.92 72.74 30.02
CA VAL A 145 -2.62 72.79 31.49
C VAL A 145 -3.76 72.63 32.53
N ALA A 146 -3.64 71.92 33.67
CA ALA A 146 -2.72 70.87 34.18
C ALA A 146 -3.15 70.45 35.63
N ASP A 147 -2.34 69.60 36.27
CA ASP A 147 -2.03 69.54 37.73
C ASP A 147 -2.99 68.90 38.78
N ASP A 148 -2.31 68.41 39.83
CA ASP A 148 -2.66 68.04 41.22
C ASP A 148 -3.65 66.93 41.62
N ASP A 149 -3.58 66.35 42.84
CA ASP A 149 -2.46 65.72 43.61
C ASP A 149 -3.03 65.02 44.87
N THR A 150 -2.30 64.05 45.45
CA THR A 150 -2.45 63.45 46.81
C THR A 150 -3.74 62.66 47.12
N GLY A 151 -3.74 61.91 48.25
CA GLY A 151 -4.99 61.35 48.83
C GLY A 151 -4.93 59.99 49.58
N ALA A 152 -3.79 59.57 50.14
CA ALA A 152 -3.62 58.19 50.66
C ALA A 152 -4.50 57.80 51.89
N ARG A 153 -5.00 56.55 51.87
CA ARG A 153 -5.09 55.53 52.97
C ARG A 153 -5.85 54.29 52.45
N ASP A 154 -5.27 53.10 52.30
CA ASP A 154 -4.59 52.20 53.26
C ASP A 154 -5.55 51.23 53.98
N SER A 155 -5.62 49.99 53.47
CA SER A 155 -5.86 48.75 54.24
C SER A 155 -5.62 47.48 53.40
N LYS A 156 -4.87 46.54 53.97
CA LYS A 156 -4.71 45.10 53.64
C LYS A 156 -6.07 44.35 53.59
N GLU A 157 -6.29 43.14 53.05
CA GLU A 157 -5.60 42.09 52.24
C GLU A 157 -6.71 41.04 51.88
N THR A 158 -6.61 40.00 51.03
CA THR A 158 -5.57 39.35 50.20
C THR A 158 -6.27 38.57 49.04
N GLY A 159 -5.54 38.11 48.01
CA GLY A 159 -5.92 36.89 47.26
C GLY A 159 -5.87 36.92 45.72
N THR A 160 -4.87 36.23 45.15
CA THR A 160 -4.84 35.54 43.83
C THR A 160 -5.63 36.15 42.66
N GLY A 161 -4.92 36.78 41.72
CA GLY A 161 -5.51 37.42 40.53
C GLY A 161 -6.07 36.46 39.47
N ALA A 162 -6.99 36.99 38.66
CA ALA A 162 -7.53 36.33 37.47
C ALA A 162 -6.63 36.61 36.24
N GLY A 163 -6.30 35.55 35.49
CA GLY A 163 -5.79 35.68 34.13
C GLY A 163 -6.95 35.76 33.14
N THR A 164 -6.91 36.71 32.21
CA THR A 164 -7.91 36.87 31.15
C THR A 164 -7.41 36.22 29.86
N ASP A 165 -7.77 34.96 29.63
CA ASP A 165 -7.56 34.32 28.34
C ASP A 165 -8.61 34.80 27.33
N THR A 166 -8.14 35.41 26.25
CA THR A 166 -8.98 35.88 25.14
C THR A 166 -9.09 34.77 24.08
N ASP A 167 -10.01 33.82 24.29
CA ASP A 167 -10.41 32.89 23.23
C ASP A 167 -11.00 33.67 22.04
N THR A 168 -10.52 33.39 20.84
CA THR A 168 -10.97 34.04 19.60
C THR A 168 -12.12 33.26 18.96
N ASP A 169 -13.14 33.96 18.46
CA ASP A 169 -14.43 33.44 17.94
C ASP A 169 -14.33 32.63 16.62
N ALA A 170 -13.47 31.62 16.55
CA ALA A 170 -13.20 30.83 15.33
C ALA A 170 -13.66 29.35 15.41
N ASP A 171 -13.92 28.79 16.60
CA ASP A 171 -14.22 27.35 16.79
C ASP A 171 -15.73 27.04 16.96
N ALA A 172 -16.59 28.07 16.94
CA ALA A 172 -17.97 28.04 17.43
C ALA A 172 -19.00 27.24 16.58
N THR A 173 -18.57 26.48 15.57
CA THR A 173 -19.46 25.75 14.63
C THR A 173 -19.25 24.24 14.60
N ARG A 174 -18.39 23.68 15.45
CA ARG A 174 -18.12 22.23 15.48
C ARG A 174 -19.17 21.43 16.26
N PRO A 175 -19.57 20.23 15.78
CA PRO A 175 -20.46 19.34 16.52
C PRO A 175 -19.68 18.61 17.64
N LEU A 176 -19.69 19.20 18.84
CA LEU A 176 -19.04 18.79 20.11
C LEU A 176 -19.29 17.33 20.60
N ILE A 177 -19.91 16.47 19.80
CA ILE A 177 -20.29 15.08 20.10
C ILE A 177 -19.25 14.08 19.58
N ASP A 178 -18.54 14.42 18.51
CA ASP A 178 -17.54 13.52 17.90
C ASP A 178 -16.12 13.70 18.51
N ASP A 179 -15.82 14.81 19.20
CA ASP A 179 -14.50 15.06 19.81
C ASP A 179 -14.09 14.06 20.92
N ASP A 180 -15.06 13.55 21.69
CA ASP A 180 -14.80 12.65 22.84
C ASP A 180 -14.50 11.20 22.41
N PHE A 181 -14.56 10.86 21.11
CA PHE A 181 -14.44 9.50 20.59
C PHE A 181 -13.29 9.38 19.59
N THR A 182 -12.59 8.25 19.59
CA THR A 182 -11.55 7.94 18.58
C THR A 182 -12.20 7.42 17.29
N PHE A 183 -11.57 7.70 16.14
CA PHE A 183 -12.02 7.20 14.84
C PHE A 183 -11.39 5.82 14.56
N PRO A 184 -12.16 4.72 14.55
CA PRO A 184 -11.59 3.38 14.49
C PRO A 184 -11.16 3.01 13.05
N LEU A 185 -9.90 2.59 12.91
CA LEU A 185 -9.34 2.00 11.70
C LEU A 185 -9.18 0.49 11.90
N TYR A 186 -10.06 -0.30 11.29
CA TYR A 186 -10.06 -1.76 11.40
C TYR A 186 -9.12 -2.39 10.37
N THR A 187 -8.30 -3.34 10.81
CA THR A 187 -7.18 -3.87 10.01
C THR A 187 -7.07 -5.38 10.05
N VAL A 188 -6.65 -5.99 8.93
CA VAL A 188 -6.25 -7.40 8.90
C VAL A 188 -4.73 -7.52 9.00
N GLY A 189 -4.26 -8.03 10.14
CA GLY A 189 -2.91 -8.56 10.31
C GLY A 189 -1.79 -7.53 10.53
N PRO A 190 -0.61 -7.97 11.06
CA PRO A 190 0.44 -7.05 11.52
C PRO A 190 1.09 -6.15 10.46
N ALA A 191 1.08 -6.55 9.18
CA ALA A 191 1.64 -5.71 8.11
C ALA A 191 0.79 -4.44 7.90
N THR A 192 -0.52 -4.61 7.68
CA THR A 192 -1.51 -3.54 7.52
C THR A 192 -1.57 -2.65 8.76
N SER A 193 -1.54 -3.26 9.95
CA SER A 193 -1.62 -2.57 11.25
C SER A 193 -0.40 -1.69 11.50
N ARG A 194 0.81 -2.18 11.20
CA ARG A 194 2.05 -1.37 11.28
C ARG A 194 2.02 -0.19 10.31
N ALA A 195 1.66 -0.42 9.04
CA ALA A 195 1.64 0.64 8.03
C ALA A 195 0.71 1.81 8.42
N LEU A 196 -0.47 1.52 9.00
CA LEU A 196 -1.38 2.56 9.51
C LEU A 196 -0.85 3.24 10.77
N ASN A 197 -0.27 2.51 11.72
CA ASN A 197 0.35 3.13 12.90
C ASN A 197 1.53 4.06 12.53
N THR A 198 2.32 3.71 11.49
CA THR A 198 3.33 4.60 10.92
C THR A 198 2.70 5.86 10.33
N LEU A 199 1.65 5.75 9.51
CA LEU A 199 0.96 6.91 8.95
C LEU A 199 0.38 7.84 10.03
N ILE A 200 -0.20 7.28 11.09
CA ILE A 200 -0.72 8.07 12.22
C ILE A 200 0.42 8.82 12.92
N ALA A 201 1.58 8.17 13.12
CA ALA A 201 2.75 8.82 13.70
C ALA A 201 3.35 9.91 12.80
N GLU A 202 3.38 9.69 11.48
CA GLU A 202 3.81 10.70 10.49
C GLU A 202 2.90 11.94 10.53
N SER A 203 1.58 11.77 10.42
CA SER A 203 0.62 12.89 10.47
C SER A 203 0.55 13.58 11.84
N ALA A 204 0.77 12.85 12.94
CA ALA A 204 0.82 13.45 14.29
C ALA A 204 2.10 14.27 14.53
N ALA A 205 3.22 13.93 13.86
CA ALA A 205 4.43 14.76 13.85
C ALA A 205 4.31 15.96 12.89
N THR A 206 3.50 15.85 11.84
CA THR A 206 3.39 16.83 10.75
C THR A 206 2.37 17.93 11.06
N VAL A 207 2.76 18.83 11.98
CA VAL A 207 2.10 20.12 12.30
C VAL A 207 0.74 19.97 13.01
N PRO A 208 0.39 20.83 14.00
CA PRO A 208 -0.89 20.77 14.73
C PRO A 208 -2.17 21.02 13.88
N SER A 209 -2.06 21.11 12.55
CA SER A 209 -3.18 21.36 11.63
C SER A 209 -3.69 20.13 10.88
N SER A 210 -2.94 19.00 10.84
CA SER A 210 -3.29 17.82 10.01
C SER A 210 -4.75 17.37 10.19
N GLN A 211 -5.51 17.34 9.09
CA GLN A 211 -6.92 16.92 9.11
C GLN A 211 -7.05 15.43 9.48
N PHE A 212 -6.05 14.60 9.16
CA PHE A 212 -6.06 13.18 9.55
C PHE A 212 -5.78 13.02 11.06
N ALA A 213 -4.83 13.79 11.62
CA ALA A 213 -4.57 13.77 13.06
C ALA A 213 -5.77 14.25 13.90
N ARG A 214 -6.53 15.24 13.39
CA ARG A 214 -7.77 15.72 14.05
C ARG A 214 -8.84 14.65 14.25
N LEU A 215 -8.85 13.58 13.45
CA LEU A 215 -9.79 12.46 13.60
C LEU A 215 -9.51 11.58 14.83
N ARG A 216 -8.36 11.76 15.51
CA ARG A 216 -7.89 10.86 16.58
C ARG A 216 -7.96 9.37 16.15
N PRO A 217 -7.34 9.00 15.02
CA PRO A 217 -7.43 7.65 14.48
C PRO A 217 -6.79 6.62 15.42
N ALA A 218 -7.44 5.47 15.59
CA ALA A 218 -6.95 4.36 16.40
C ALA A 218 -7.05 3.03 15.64
N VAL A 219 -5.97 2.25 15.61
CA VAL A 219 -5.88 0.99 14.86
C VAL A 219 -6.39 -0.18 15.70
N PHE A 220 -7.29 -0.97 15.11
CA PHE A 220 -7.89 -2.15 15.73
C PHE A 220 -7.84 -3.37 14.80
N GLY A 221 -8.03 -4.56 15.37
CA GLY A 221 -8.21 -5.80 14.60
C GLY A 221 -6.94 -6.58 14.21
N GLU A 222 -5.73 -6.09 14.52
CA GLU A 222 -4.45 -6.73 14.13
C GLU A 222 -4.41 -8.26 14.36
N HIS A 223 -4.90 -8.71 15.51
CA HIS A 223 -4.91 -10.11 15.96
C HIS A 223 -5.90 -11.02 15.21
N THR A 224 -6.79 -10.48 14.37
CA THR A 224 -7.87 -11.23 13.71
C THR A 224 -7.33 -12.16 12.62
N GLY A 225 -6.31 -11.71 11.87
CA GLY A 225 -5.60 -12.48 10.85
C GLY A 225 -6.38 -12.80 9.56
N ASN A 226 -7.70 -12.66 9.54
CA ASN A 226 -8.52 -12.78 8.33
C ASN A 226 -9.80 -11.90 8.39
N GLY A 227 -10.45 -11.69 7.24
CA GLY A 227 -11.62 -10.82 7.13
C GLY A 227 -12.88 -11.31 7.88
N ASP A 228 -13.07 -12.63 8.04
CA ASP A 228 -14.20 -13.19 8.79
C ASP A 228 -14.12 -12.84 10.28
N LYS A 229 -12.98 -13.16 10.91
CA LYS A 229 -12.70 -12.79 12.30
C LYS A 229 -12.70 -11.27 12.49
N LEU A 230 -12.24 -10.50 11.49
CA LEU A 230 -12.32 -9.04 11.55
C LEU A 230 -13.77 -8.54 11.53
N ALA A 231 -14.66 -9.11 10.70
CA ALA A 231 -16.07 -8.73 10.69
C ALA A 231 -16.76 -9.05 12.03
N GLN A 232 -16.49 -10.23 12.61
CA GLN A 232 -17.01 -10.60 13.93
C GLN A 232 -16.49 -9.65 15.04
N TYR A 233 -15.21 -9.28 14.97
CA TYR A 233 -14.62 -8.28 15.88
C TYR A 233 -15.23 -6.88 15.70
N ILE A 234 -15.45 -6.43 14.46
CA ILE A 234 -16.09 -5.15 14.15
C ILE A 234 -17.52 -5.11 14.68
N LEU A 235 -18.33 -6.17 14.53
CA LEU A 235 -19.69 -6.25 15.09
C LEU A 235 -19.66 -5.99 16.60
N ALA A 236 -18.84 -6.72 17.35
CA ALA A 236 -18.75 -6.56 18.80
C ALA A 236 -18.22 -5.17 19.21
N HIS A 237 -17.13 -4.71 18.60
CA HIS A 237 -16.47 -3.46 18.95
C HIS A 237 -17.30 -2.22 18.58
N TYR A 238 -17.77 -2.14 17.33
CA TYR A 238 -18.49 -0.97 16.84
C TYR A 238 -19.89 -0.83 17.44
N ASN A 239 -20.58 -1.95 17.71
CA ASN A 239 -21.86 -1.91 18.43
C ASN A 239 -21.65 -1.42 19.88
N THR A 240 -20.56 -1.84 20.53
CA THR A 240 -20.21 -1.34 21.87
C THR A 240 -19.92 0.17 21.87
N LEU A 241 -19.12 0.68 20.91
CA LEU A 241 -18.86 2.12 20.76
C LEU A 241 -20.14 2.91 20.49
N HIS A 242 -21.03 2.40 19.62
CA HIS A 242 -22.31 3.04 19.33
C HIS A 242 -23.22 3.09 20.56
N SER A 243 -23.32 2.00 21.33
CA SER A 243 -24.05 1.97 22.60
C SER A 243 -23.47 2.95 23.63
N GLN A 244 -22.14 3.04 23.75
CA GLN A 244 -21.48 4.01 24.64
C GLN A 244 -21.78 5.47 24.24
N ARG A 245 -21.81 5.78 22.94
CA ARG A 245 -22.19 7.09 22.40
C ARG A 245 -23.64 7.45 22.74
N VAL A 246 -24.59 6.54 22.47
CA VAL A 246 -26.01 6.74 22.81
C VAL A 246 -26.19 6.92 24.33
N TYR A 247 -25.54 6.09 25.14
CA TYR A 247 -25.59 6.24 26.60
C TYR A 247 -25.06 7.61 27.04
N THR A 248 -23.89 8.02 26.56
CA THR A 248 -23.19 9.26 26.96
C THR A 248 -24.01 10.53 26.70
N PHE A 249 -24.71 10.61 25.56
CA PHE A 249 -25.40 11.83 25.13
C PHE A 249 -26.93 11.82 25.31
N TYR A 250 -27.56 10.65 25.50
CA TYR A 250 -29.01 10.52 25.68
C TYR A 250 -29.43 9.82 26.98
N GLU A 251 -28.84 8.68 27.36
CA GLU A 251 -29.37 7.89 28.49
C GLU A 251 -28.77 8.27 29.86
N ALA A 252 -27.53 8.74 29.89
CA ALA A 252 -26.76 8.98 31.12
C ALA A 252 -27.51 9.87 32.14
N PRO A 253 -27.81 9.36 33.34
CA PRO A 253 -28.41 10.15 34.42
C PRO A 253 -27.43 11.25 34.87
N ARG A 254 -27.87 12.51 34.83
CA ARG A 254 -27.10 13.64 35.37
C ARG A 254 -27.72 14.11 36.67
N LEU A 255 -26.95 14.00 37.75
CA LEU A 255 -27.24 14.69 39.02
C LEU A 255 -26.96 16.19 38.84
N PRO A 256 -27.63 17.08 39.58
CA PRO A 256 -27.68 18.52 39.26
C PRO A 256 -26.34 19.28 39.34
N PHE A 257 -25.26 18.67 39.84
CA PHE A 257 -23.98 19.36 40.07
C PHE A 257 -22.72 18.63 39.55
N THR A 258 -22.83 17.48 38.89
CA THR A 258 -21.69 16.86 38.17
C THR A 258 -22.15 15.70 37.28
N PRO A 259 -21.65 15.57 36.03
CA PRO A 259 -21.77 14.34 35.27
C PRO A 259 -20.85 13.28 35.89
N LEU A 260 -21.43 12.20 36.41
CA LEU A 260 -20.69 11.09 37.04
C LEU A 260 -20.04 10.16 36.00
N LEU A 261 -20.54 10.19 34.76
CA LEU A 261 -19.95 9.60 33.57
C LEU A 261 -20.41 10.40 32.33
N GLY A 262 -19.55 10.57 31.32
CA GLY A 262 -19.87 11.27 30.08
C GLY A 262 -19.41 12.72 30.00
N SER A 263 -19.54 13.33 28.82
CA SER A 263 -18.95 14.64 28.48
C SER A 263 -19.32 15.77 29.45
N THR A 264 -18.32 16.56 29.85
CA THR A 264 -18.51 17.75 30.70
C THR A 264 -19.24 18.87 29.97
N ARG A 265 -19.17 18.93 28.64
CA ARG A 265 -19.74 20.00 27.79
C ARG A 265 -21.21 19.78 27.40
N GLY A 266 -22.02 19.30 28.34
CA GLY A 266 -23.43 19.72 28.50
C GLY A 266 -24.49 19.28 27.49
N GLN A 267 -24.24 19.18 26.18
CA GLN A 267 -25.30 18.98 25.19
C GLN A 267 -25.94 17.59 25.32
N ARG A 268 -27.23 17.55 25.69
CA ARG A 268 -28.12 16.42 25.44
C ARG A 268 -28.70 16.56 24.04
N VAL A 269 -29.01 15.44 23.41
CA VAL A 269 -29.65 15.37 22.09
C VAL A 269 -30.84 14.42 22.14
N ASP A 270 -31.80 14.63 21.25
CA ASP A 270 -32.96 13.75 21.14
C ASP A 270 -32.57 12.36 20.61
N LYS A 271 -33.38 11.36 20.97
CA LYS A 271 -33.12 9.95 20.63
C LYS A 271 -32.94 9.71 19.13
N ASP A 272 -33.65 10.49 18.31
CA ASP A 272 -33.69 10.34 16.86
C ASP A 272 -32.73 11.30 16.11
N ASP A 273 -31.92 12.08 16.84
CA ASP A 273 -30.90 13.00 16.29
C ASP A 273 -29.94 12.24 15.35
N ALA A 274 -29.66 12.83 14.18
CA ALA A 274 -28.78 12.24 13.17
C ALA A 274 -27.39 11.89 13.72
N ARG A 275 -26.89 12.63 14.72
CA ARG A 275 -25.58 12.43 15.37
C ARG A 275 -25.53 11.23 16.32
N LEU A 276 -26.68 10.66 16.70
CA LEU A 276 -26.79 9.38 17.41
C LEU A 276 -27.07 8.20 16.48
N ARG A 277 -27.40 8.44 15.20
CA ARG A 277 -27.61 7.35 14.24
C ARG A 277 -26.27 6.65 13.96
N LYS A 278 -26.36 5.35 13.71
CA LYS A 278 -25.22 4.48 13.48
C LYS A 278 -24.62 4.80 12.10
N LYS A 279 -23.45 5.44 12.08
CA LYS A 279 -22.77 5.85 10.84
C LYS A 279 -22.29 4.59 10.07
N PRO A 280 -22.24 4.61 8.72
CA PRO A 280 -21.58 3.56 7.94
C PRO A 280 -20.08 3.45 8.25
N LEU A 281 -19.49 2.30 7.93
CA LEU A 281 -18.03 2.14 7.87
C LEU A 281 -17.56 2.20 6.41
N LEU A 282 -16.49 2.96 6.16
CA LEU A 282 -15.89 3.08 4.83
C LEU A 282 -14.83 1.99 4.65
N PHE A 283 -15.08 1.06 3.71
CA PHE A 283 -14.16 -0.04 3.43
C PHE A 283 -13.33 0.25 2.18
N LEU A 284 -12.03 0.49 2.37
CA LEU A 284 -11.11 0.71 1.26
C LEU A 284 -10.65 -0.64 0.71
N VAL A 285 -11.14 -0.96 -0.49
CA VAL A 285 -10.93 -2.25 -1.17
C VAL A 285 -10.07 -2.08 -2.43
N GLY A 286 -9.60 -3.20 -2.96
CA GLY A 286 -9.23 -3.30 -4.37
C GLY A 286 -10.40 -3.82 -5.21
N GLU A 287 -10.29 -3.68 -6.52
CA GLU A 287 -11.21 -4.19 -7.55
C GLU A 287 -11.70 -5.65 -7.33
N GLN A 288 -10.85 -6.52 -6.76
CA GLN A 288 -11.17 -7.94 -6.57
C GLN A 288 -12.08 -8.20 -5.35
N ARG A 289 -13.36 -7.84 -5.47
CA ARG A 289 -14.41 -8.00 -4.44
C ARG A 289 -14.70 -9.46 -4.09
N ARG A 290 -13.93 -10.03 -3.15
CA ARG A 290 -14.19 -11.34 -2.52
C ARG A 290 -14.24 -11.30 -0.98
N ASP A 291 -14.21 -10.12 -0.40
CA ASP A 291 -14.25 -9.95 1.05
C ASP A 291 -15.62 -10.33 1.64
N ILE A 292 -15.58 -11.09 2.73
CA ILE A 292 -16.78 -11.50 3.47
C ILE A 292 -17.37 -10.37 4.34
N ILE A 293 -16.55 -9.35 4.65
CA ILE A 293 -16.85 -8.28 5.60
C ILE A 293 -18.18 -7.56 5.30
N PRO A 294 -18.47 -7.07 4.08
CA PRO A 294 -19.72 -6.35 3.81
C PRO A 294 -20.96 -7.21 4.04
N ASN A 295 -20.87 -8.53 3.77
CA ASN A 295 -21.97 -9.46 3.95
C ASN A 295 -22.19 -9.81 5.42
N THR A 296 -21.13 -10.03 6.20
CA THR A 296 -21.24 -10.29 7.66
C THR A 296 -21.67 -9.06 8.44
N LEU A 297 -21.23 -7.86 8.05
CA LEU A 297 -21.56 -6.61 8.74
C LEU A 297 -22.96 -6.09 8.40
N THR A 298 -23.35 -6.10 7.12
CA THR A 298 -24.68 -5.68 6.69
C THR A 298 -25.75 -6.73 7.00
N ASP A 299 -25.36 -8.01 7.00
CA ASP A 299 -26.23 -9.18 7.17
C ASP A 299 -27.53 -9.08 6.33
N LYS A 300 -27.32 -9.24 5.02
CA LYS A 300 -28.40 -9.25 4.02
C LYS A 300 -29.34 -10.45 4.18
N ASP A 301 -28.85 -11.54 4.79
CA ASP A 301 -29.59 -12.75 5.13
C ASP A 301 -30.55 -12.56 6.32
N GLY A 302 -30.36 -11.50 7.11
CA GLY A 302 -31.29 -11.09 8.16
C GLY A 302 -31.20 -11.86 9.49
N ARG A 303 -30.07 -12.52 9.75
CA ARG A 303 -29.76 -13.30 10.95
C ARG A 303 -29.51 -12.43 12.19
N LEU A 304 -29.03 -11.20 12.00
CA LEU A 304 -28.72 -10.21 13.04
C LEU A 304 -29.90 -9.25 13.29
N PRO A 305 -30.11 -8.78 14.53
CA PRO A 305 -31.05 -7.70 14.84
C PRO A 305 -30.73 -6.41 14.04
N PRO A 306 -31.74 -5.64 13.58
CA PRO A 306 -31.51 -4.41 12.80
C PRO A 306 -30.62 -3.36 13.49
N ALA A 307 -30.58 -3.34 14.83
CA ALA A 307 -29.69 -2.46 15.60
C ALA A 307 -28.22 -2.90 15.59
N GLU A 308 -27.95 -4.19 15.39
CA GLU A 308 -26.59 -4.76 15.40
C GLU A 308 -25.91 -4.69 14.04
N ARG A 309 -26.67 -4.68 12.94
CA ARG A 309 -26.15 -4.53 11.57
C ARG A 309 -25.38 -3.22 11.39
N ILE A 310 -24.33 -3.26 10.58
CA ILE A 310 -23.45 -2.12 10.32
C ILE A 310 -23.42 -1.89 8.81
N PRO A 311 -23.90 -0.75 8.29
CA PRO A 311 -23.77 -0.42 6.88
C PRO A 311 -22.29 -0.28 6.48
N VAL A 312 -21.92 -0.80 5.31
CA VAL A 312 -20.55 -0.75 4.78
C VAL A 312 -20.57 -0.14 3.38
N ASP A 313 -19.84 0.95 3.20
CA ASP A 313 -19.59 1.57 1.90
C ASP A 313 -18.26 1.02 1.34
N GLU A 314 -18.32 0.17 0.32
CA GLU A 314 -17.13 -0.32 -0.39
C GLU A 314 -16.61 0.73 -1.38
N LEU A 315 -15.36 1.16 -1.23
CA LEU A 315 -14.68 2.10 -2.13
C LEU A 315 -13.38 1.49 -2.69
N GLU A 316 -13.33 1.31 -3.99
CA GLU A 316 -12.14 0.80 -4.69
C GLU A 316 -11.07 1.90 -4.81
N VAL A 317 -9.97 1.76 -4.07
CA VAL A 317 -8.87 2.74 -4.09
C VAL A 317 -7.66 2.27 -4.92
N TYR A 318 -7.63 1.00 -5.35
CA TYR A 318 -6.66 0.49 -6.31
C TYR A 318 -7.26 -0.58 -7.23
N ALA A 319 -6.92 -0.52 -8.52
CA ALA A 319 -7.07 -1.63 -9.44
C ALA A 319 -5.82 -2.53 -9.37
N THR A 320 -5.91 -3.79 -9.81
CA THR A 320 -4.72 -4.65 -9.96
C THR A 320 -4.70 -5.26 -11.35
N ALA A 321 -4.00 -4.59 -12.25
CA ALA A 321 -3.85 -5.03 -13.63
C ALA A 321 -2.71 -6.03 -13.77
N VAL A 322 -2.78 -6.87 -14.79
CA VAL A 322 -1.60 -7.53 -15.34
C VAL A 322 -0.82 -6.47 -16.12
N VAL A 323 0.48 -6.37 -15.87
CA VAL A 323 1.35 -5.41 -16.57
C VAL A 323 1.39 -5.78 -18.06
N GLU A 324 1.03 -4.84 -18.91
CA GLU A 324 0.87 -5.06 -20.36
C GLU A 324 2.22 -5.42 -21.01
N SER A 325 3.34 -4.86 -20.53
CA SER A 325 4.68 -5.10 -21.04
C SER A 325 5.33 -6.42 -20.60
N VAL A 326 4.70 -7.26 -19.75
CA VAL A 326 5.33 -8.47 -19.18
C VAL A 326 5.91 -9.40 -20.24
N GLU A 327 5.24 -9.53 -21.39
CA GLU A 327 5.72 -10.39 -22.46
C GLU A 327 6.98 -9.83 -23.14
N GLU A 328 7.05 -8.51 -23.31
CA GLU A 328 8.19 -7.79 -23.90
C GLU A 328 9.36 -7.72 -22.90
N ASP A 329 9.11 -7.29 -21.65
CA ASP A 329 10.08 -7.27 -20.54
C ASP A 329 10.73 -8.65 -20.30
N LEU A 330 9.94 -9.73 -20.42
CA LEU A 330 10.44 -11.09 -20.30
C LEU A 330 11.24 -11.49 -21.54
N ARG A 331 10.76 -11.19 -22.74
CA ARG A 331 11.44 -11.47 -24.02
C ARG A 331 12.79 -10.77 -24.13
N ASP A 332 12.89 -9.52 -23.69
CA ASP A 332 14.10 -8.69 -23.73
C ASP A 332 15.15 -9.11 -22.68
N ARG A 333 14.71 -9.59 -21.50
CA ARG A 333 15.63 -10.25 -20.55
C ARG A 333 16.15 -11.55 -21.12
N LEU A 334 15.27 -12.37 -21.70
CA LEU A 334 15.65 -13.66 -22.30
C LEU A 334 16.63 -13.50 -23.46
N SER A 335 16.41 -12.56 -24.38
CA SER A 335 17.37 -12.25 -25.45
C SER A 335 18.71 -11.77 -24.87
N SER A 336 18.68 -10.80 -23.95
CA SER A 336 19.88 -10.28 -23.28
C SER A 336 20.75 -11.38 -22.64
N PHE A 337 20.14 -12.41 -22.03
CA PHE A 337 20.88 -13.55 -21.48
C PHE A 337 21.53 -14.43 -22.55
N PHE A 338 20.83 -14.76 -23.63
CA PHE A 338 21.41 -15.58 -24.71
C PHE A 338 22.51 -14.83 -25.49
N ASP A 339 22.32 -13.54 -25.74
CA ASP A 339 23.29 -12.71 -26.45
C ASP A 339 24.56 -12.49 -25.61
N ALA A 340 24.42 -12.22 -24.31
CA ALA A 340 25.56 -12.02 -23.41
C ALA A 340 26.31 -13.32 -23.04
N ALA A 341 25.64 -14.47 -23.06
CA ALA A 341 26.25 -15.78 -22.82
C ALA A 341 26.93 -16.36 -24.08
N GLY A 342 26.45 -15.98 -25.27
CA GLY A 342 27.02 -16.38 -26.56
C GLY A 342 26.86 -17.86 -26.91
N ARG A 343 27.39 -18.26 -28.07
CA ARG A 343 27.16 -19.59 -28.69
C ARG A 343 27.73 -20.81 -27.92
N ASN A 344 28.32 -20.63 -26.74
CA ASN A 344 29.02 -21.69 -25.99
C ASN A 344 28.44 -22.00 -24.59
N VAL A 345 27.35 -21.33 -24.17
CA VAL A 345 26.72 -21.59 -22.86
C VAL A 345 25.44 -22.41 -23.04
N SER A 346 25.41 -23.60 -22.45
CA SER A 346 24.30 -24.57 -22.52
C SER A 346 23.50 -24.68 -21.21
N LEU A 347 23.65 -23.70 -20.31
CA LEU A 347 22.88 -23.60 -19.07
C LEU A 347 21.43 -23.14 -19.37
N PRO A 348 20.42 -23.68 -18.66
CA PRO A 348 19.04 -23.26 -18.82
C PRO A 348 18.78 -21.90 -18.17
N VAL A 349 17.75 -21.20 -18.64
CA VAL A 349 17.12 -20.11 -17.88
C VAL A 349 15.97 -20.67 -17.04
N VAL A 350 15.89 -20.27 -15.78
CA VAL A 350 14.81 -20.67 -14.87
C VAL A 350 13.77 -19.56 -14.82
N VAL A 351 12.48 -19.92 -14.87
CA VAL A 351 11.36 -18.98 -14.74
C VAL A 351 10.44 -19.45 -13.61
N VAL A 352 10.21 -18.61 -12.62
CA VAL A 352 9.46 -18.93 -11.40
C VAL A 352 8.11 -18.20 -11.40
N VAL A 353 7.03 -18.96 -11.51
CA VAL A 353 5.64 -18.46 -11.63
C VAL A 353 4.96 -18.40 -10.27
N PHE A 354 4.63 -17.18 -9.84
CA PHE A 354 4.04 -16.92 -8.51
C PHE A 354 2.51 -16.92 -8.47
N SER A 355 1.82 -16.87 -9.62
CA SER A 355 0.35 -16.88 -9.67
C SER A 355 -0.18 -17.29 -11.05
N PRO A 356 -1.43 -17.78 -11.16
CA PRO A 356 -2.12 -18.00 -12.43
C PRO A 356 -2.05 -16.82 -13.41
N GLN A 357 -2.08 -15.58 -12.90
CA GLN A 357 -2.04 -14.36 -13.70
C GLN A 357 -0.75 -14.20 -14.52
N GLY A 358 0.38 -14.78 -14.07
CA GLY A 358 1.64 -14.76 -14.81
C GLY A 358 1.80 -15.86 -15.86
N CYS A 359 0.85 -16.80 -15.95
CA CYS A 359 1.00 -17.99 -16.78
C CYS A 359 0.93 -17.68 -18.28
N GLU A 360 0.01 -16.84 -18.74
CA GLU A 360 -0.17 -16.58 -20.18
C GLU A 360 1.01 -15.80 -20.77
N SER A 361 1.32 -14.62 -20.19
CA SER A 361 2.42 -13.77 -20.66
C SER A 361 3.77 -14.49 -20.64
N MET A 362 3.99 -15.39 -19.67
CA MET A 362 5.14 -16.28 -19.68
C MET A 362 5.13 -17.23 -20.88
N LEU A 363 4.05 -17.98 -21.08
CA LEU A 363 3.98 -18.97 -22.16
C LEU A 363 4.09 -18.31 -23.55
N ARG A 364 3.57 -17.09 -23.73
CA ARG A 364 3.74 -16.31 -24.96
C ARG A 364 5.19 -15.82 -25.14
N ALA A 365 5.81 -15.26 -24.11
CA ALA A 365 7.21 -14.81 -24.16
C ALA A 365 8.19 -15.96 -24.46
N LEU A 366 7.93 -17.15 -23.92
CA LEU A 366 8.71 -18.38 -24.18
C LEU A 366 8.43 -19.01 -25.56
N GLY A 367 7.42 -18.54 -26.30
CA GLY A 367 6.95 -19.17 -27.55
C GLY A 367 6.36 -20.56 -27.33
N PHE A 368 5.84 -20.84 -26.13
CA PHE A 368 5.28 -22.12 -25.71
C PHE A 368 3.78 -22.26 -26.00
N ILE A 369 3.06 -21.15 -26.22
CA ILE A 369 1.71 -21.14 -26.80
C ILE A 369 1.62 -20.24 -28.04
N ASP A 370 0.66 -20.54 -28.92
CA ASP A 370 0.25 -19.68 -30.05
C ASP A 370 -0.76 -18.59 -29.61
N GLU A 371 -1.23 -17.77 -30.55
CA GLU A 371 -2.18 -16.68 -30.29
C GLU A 371 -3.51 -17.22 -29.73
N GLU A 372 -3.95 -18.35 -30.27
CA GLU A 372 -5.12 -19.14 -29.89
C GLU A 372 -4.93 -19.93 -28.57
N LYS A 373 -3.76 -19.80 -27.92
CA LYS A 373 -3.37 -20.39 -26.62
C LYS A 373 -3.11 -21.90 -26.61
N ASN A 374 -2.96 -22.53 -27.78
CA ASN A 374 -2.56 -23.95 -27.89
C ASN A 374 -1.05 -24.11 -27.72
N LEU A 375 -0.60 -25.27 -27.24
CA LEU A 375 0.82 -25.56 -27.09
C LEU A 375 1.56 -25.65 -28.43
N THR A 376 2.68 -24.93 -28.53
CA THR A 376 3.58 -25.04 -29.68
C THR A 376 4.42 -26.32 -29.63
N PRO A 377 4.96 -26.81 -30.76
CA PRO A 377 5.92 -27.91 -30.77
C PRO A 377 7.19 -27.67 -29.94
N LEU A 378 7.53 -26.40 -29.61
CA LEU A 378 8.68 -26.06 -28.77
C LEU A 378 8.44 -26.50 -27.31
N ALA A 379 7.26 -26.20 -26.76
CA ALA A 379 6.88 -26.59 -25.40
C ALA A 379 6.95 -28.13 -25.23
N SER A 380 6.38 -28.86 -26.20
CA SER A 380 6.36 -30.33 -26.18
C SER A 380 7.73 -30.99 -26.37
N ARG A 381 8.70 -30.29 -26.97
CA ARG A 381 10.04 -30.83 -27.30
C ARG A 381 11.18 -30.34 -26.38
N ARG A 382 10.89 -29.52 -25.36
CA ARG A 382 11.90 -28.88 -24.48
C ARG A 382 12.97 -29.83 -23.89
N TRP A 383 12.65 -31.11 -23.68
CA TRP A 383 13.56 -32.14 -23.16
C TRP A 383 13.86 -33.29 -24.13
N THR A 384 13.26 -33.33 -25.33
CA THR A 384 13.59 -34.35 -26.33
C THR A 384 14.85 -33.94 -27.09
N GLY A 385 15.96 -34.62 -26.83
CA GLY A 385 17.21 -34.37 -27.55
C GLY A 385 17.05 -34.58 -29.06
N GLU A 386 17.62 -33.68 -29.86
CA GLU A 386 17.54 -33.73 -31.32
C GLU A 386 18.34 -34.92 -31.88
N GLN A 387 17.66 -36.03 -32.19
CA GLN A 387 18.13 -37.00 -33.19
C GLN A 387 17.41 -36.74 -34.52
N SER A 388 17.86 -35.69 -35.21
CA SER A 388 17.46 -35.40 -36.59
C SER A 388 18.61 -34.74 -37.36
N ASP A 389 19.75 -35.45 -37.44
CA ASP A 389 20.81 -35.17 -38.42
C ASP A 389 20.30 -35.45 -39.85
N ASP A 390 19.50 -34.54 -40.40
CA ASP A 390 19.31 -34.42 -41.85
C ASP A 390 20.27 -33.32 -42.37
N PRO A 391 21.41 -33.68 -42.98
CA PRO A 391 22.44 -32.72 -43.38
C PRO A 391 22.07 -31.89 -44.62
N THR A 392 20.82 -31.92 -45.10
CA THR A 392 20.42 -31.33 -46.39
C THR A 392 19.70 -29.98 -46.30
N SER A 393 19.13 -29.59 -45.15
CA SER A 393 18.37 -28.34 -45.02
C SER A 393 19.26 -27.10 -44.82
N LYS A 394 19.51 -26.34 -45.89
CA LYS A 394 20.32 -25.09 -45.91
C LYS A 394 19.62 -23.85 -45.33
N ASP A 395 18.79 -23.99 -44.31
CA ASP A 395 18.10 -22.86 -43.64
C ASP A 395 18.97 -22.27 -42.51
N SER A 396 20.06 -21.59 -42.87
CA SER A 396 21.08 -21.05 -41.92
C SER A 396 20.56 -20.10 -40.84
N ALA A 397 19.31 -19.65 -40.92
CA ALA A 397 18.65 -18.79 -39.92
C ALA A 397 17.81 -19.57 -38.88
N ARG A 398 17.55 -20.86 -39.08
CA ARG A 398 16.71 -21.68 -38.17
C ARG A 398 17.47 -22.33 -37.01
N SER A 399 18.80 -22.28 -37.00
CA SER A 399 19.60 -22.97 -35.98
C SER A 399 19.74 -22.18 -34.66
N GLU A 400 19.53 -20.86 -34.67
CA GLU A 400 19.77 -20.00 -33.50
C GLU A 400 18.75 -20.16 -32.35
N SER A 401 17.66 -20.89 -32.58
CA SER A 401 16.67 -21.26 -31.54
C SER A 401 16.93 -22.62 -30.89
N GLN A 402 17.78 -23.49 -31.47
CA GLN A 402 17.92 -24.91 -31.05
C GLN A 402 18.52 -25.11 -29.64
N HIS A 403 19.15 -24.09 -29.06
CA HIS A 403 19.89 -24.20 -27.79
C HIS A 403 19.21 -23.55 -26.57
N ARG A 404 18.04 -22.93 -26.74
CA ARG A 404 17.35 -22.18 -25.66
C ARG A 404 16.54 -23.12 -24.76
N ARG A 405 17.10 -23.51 -23.60
CA ARG A 405 16.42 -24.34 -22.59
C ARG A 405 15.80 -23.48 -21.49
N TYR A 406 14.55 -23.77 -21.16
CA TYR A 406 13.79 -23.10 -20.10
C TYR A 406 13.32 -24.12 -19.07
N ILE A 407 13.43 -23.78 -17.78
CA ILE A 407 12.88 -24.56 -16.66
C ILE A 407 11.76 -23.75 -16.02
N VAL A 408 10.52 -24.22 -16.10
CA VAL A 408 9.35 -23.54 -15.53
C VAL A 408 9.05 -24.11 -14.15
N VAL A 409 9.29 -23.28 -13.13
CA VAL A 409 9.03 -23.59 -11.71
C VAL A 409 7.75 -22.89 -11.27
N THR A 410 6.88 -23.60 -10.56
CA THR A 410 5.64 -23.04 -9.99
C THR A 410 5.72 -22.96 -8.47
N ILE A 411 5.22 -21.86 -7.90
CA ILE A 411 5.24 -21.61 -6.44
C ILE A 411 4.39 -22.60 -5.61
N GLY A 412 3.51 -23.37 -6.26
CA GLY A 412 2.69 -24.38 -5.61
C GLY A 412 1.56 -24.90 -6.50
N PRO A 413 0.75 -25.86 -5.98
CA PRO A 413 -0.23 -26.62 -6.76
C PRO A 413 -1.21 -25.77 -7.58
N THR A 414 -1.77 -24.70 -7.01
CA THR A 414 -2.77 -23.85 -7.69
C THR A 414 -2.26 -23.28 -9.02
N THR A 415 -0.98 -22.90 -9.10
CA THR A 415 -0.38 -22.34 -10.32
C THR A 415 -0.04 -23.45 -11.32
N ARG A 416 0.46 -24.61 -10.85
CA ARG A 416 0.70 -25.81 -11.67
C ARG A 416 -0.59 -26.32 -12.31
N ASP A 417 -1.65 -26.45 -11.51
CA ASP A 417 -2.91 -27.03 -11.94
C ASP A 417 -3.65 -26.08 -12.89
N HIS A 418 -3.47 -24.76 -12.75
CA HIS A 418 -3.91 -23.79 -13.74
C HIS A 418 -3.16 -23.92 -15.08
N LEU A 419 -1.82 -24.03 -15.08
CA LEU A 419 -1.04 -24.25 -16.30
C LEU A 419 -1.51 -25.49 -17.07
N LYS A 420 -1.72 -26.61 -16.35
CA LYS A 420 -2.16 -27.87 -16.93
C LYS A 420 -3.62 -27.84 -17.39
N ALA A 421 -4.53 -27.24 -16.62
CA ALA A 421 -5.96 -27.23 -16.96
C ALA A 421 -6.33 -26.19 -18.02
N THR A 422 -5.62 -25.07 -18.12
CA THR A 422 -5.94 -23.98 -19.07
C THR A 422 -5.12 -24.04 -20.36
N TYR A 423 -3.86 -24.47 -20.30
CA TYR A 423 -2.95 -24.49 -21.46
C TYR A 423 -2.42 -25.89 -21.80
N GLY A 424 -2.81 -26.93 -21.04
CA GLY A 424 -2.21 -28.27 -21.17
C GLY A 424 -0.75 -28.37 -20.71
N PHE A 425 -0.16 -27.28 -20.19
CA PHE A 425 1.27 -27.18 -19.92
C PHE A 425 1.66 -27.81 -18.58
N ASP A 426 2.56 -28.79 -18.62
CA ASP A 426 3.19 -29.34 -17.41
C ASP A 426 4.44 -28.55 -17.02
N ALA A 427 4.38 -27.88 -15.87
CA ALA A 427 5.54 -27.23 -15.26
C ALA A 427 6.63 -28.26 -14.90
N ASP A 428 7.90 -27.87 -15.04
CA ASP A 428 9.06 -28.71 -14.73
C ASP A 428 9.18 -28.99 -13.23
N VAL A 429 8.82 -28.00 -12.40
CA VAL A 429 8.88 -28.08 -10.94
C VAL A 429 7.61 -27.47 -10.32
N CYS A 430 7.12 -28.10 -9.27
CA CYS A 430 6.10 -27.55 -8.38
C CYS A 430 6.63 -27.52 -6.95
N ALA A 431 6.84 -26.33 -6.41
CA ALA A 431 7.38 -26.16 -5.06
C ALA A 431 6.45 -26.80 -4.02
N ALA A 432 7.02 -27.59 -3.11
CA ALA A 432 6.28 -28.23 -2.02
C ALA A 432 5.84 -27.25 -0.92
N LYS A 433 6.45 -26.05 -0.89
CA LYS A 433 6.11 -24.92 -0.01
C LYS A 433 6.21 -23.62 -0.82
N PRO A 434 5.30 -22.64 -0.62
CA PRO A 434 5.36 -21.34 -1.29
C PRO A 434 6.38 -20.40 -0.61
N SER A 435 7.64 -20.82 -0.56
CA SER A 435 8.76 -20.10 0.07
C SER A 435 10.05 -20.22 -0.76
N PRO A 436 11.06 -19.35 -0.56
CA PRO A 436 12.31 -19.40 -1.32
C PRO A 436 12.99 -20.77 -1.26
N GLU A 437 13.00 -21.40 -0.08
CA GLU A 437 13.59 -22.73 0.14
C GLU A 437 12.76 -23.83 -0.53
N GLY A 438 11.44 -23.68 -0.61
CA GLY A 438 10.55 -24.62 -1.30
C GLY A 438 10.70 -24.59 -2.82
N VAL A 439 10.92 -23.40 -3.39
CA VAL A 439 11.25 -23.22 -4.82
C VAL A 439 12.68 -23.71 -5.10
N GLY A 440 13.64 -23.31 -4.25
CA GLY A 440 15.06 -23.65 -4.39
C GLY A 440 15.33 -25.15 -4.30
N ALA A 441 14.74 -25.84 -3.32
CA ALA A 441 14.92 -27.29 -3.16
C ALA A 441 14.41 -28.06 -4.39
N GLY A 442 13.21 -27.75 -4.89
CA GLY A 442 12.64 -28.39 -6.07
C GLY A 442 13.43 -28.07 -7.36
N LEU A 443 13.95 -26.85 -7.48
CA LEU A 443 14.82 -26.48 -8.60
C LEU A 443 16.15 -27.26 -8.58
N VAL A 444 16.81 -27.34 -7.42
CA VAL A 444 18.09 -28.06 -7.28
C VAL A 444 17.90 -29.56 -7.50
N GLU A 445 16.83 -30.15 -6.96
CA GLU A 445 16.47 -31.55 -7.21
C GLU A 445 16.30 -31.82 -8.72
N PHE A 446 15.53 -30.97 -9.42
CA PHE A 446 15.33 -31.08 -10.87
C PHE A 446 16.63 -30.93 -11.67
N LEU A 447 17.48 -29.95 -11.32
CA LEU A 447 18.76 -29.73 -11.99
C LEU A 447 19.71 -30.94 -11.84
N THR A 448 19.75 -31.58 -10.67
CA THR A 448 20.57 -32.79 -10.45
C THR A 448 19.98 -34.04 -11.12
N GLN A 449 18.66 -34.21 -11.09
CA GLN A 449 17.98 -35.30 -11.82
C GLN A 449 18.24 -35.25 -13.33
N ASN A 450 18.40 -34.05 -13.91
CA ASN A 450 18.69 -33.84 -15.33
C ASN A 450 20.19 -33.67 -15.65
N HIS A 451 21.10 -33.96 -14.69
CA HIS A 451 22.56 -33.83 -14.84
C HIS A 451 23.06 -32.42 -15.27
N ILE A 452 22.35 -31.38 -14.81
CA ILE A 452 22.71 -29.96 -14.98
C ILE A 452 23.50 -29.47 -13.76
N LEU A 453 23.10 -29.93 -12.56
CA LEU A 453 23.88 -29.90 -11.31
C LEU A 453 24.43 -31.30 -10.98
#